data_AF-A0A3M1ASH2-F1
#
_entry.id   AF-A0A3M1ASH2-F1
#
_cell.length_a   1.000
_cell.length_b   1.000
_cell.length_c   1.000
_cell.angle_alpha   90.00
_cell.angle_beta   90.00
_cell.angle_gamma   90.00
#
_symmetry.space_group_name_H-M   'P 1'
#
loop_
_entity.id
_entity.type
_entity.pdbx_description
1 polymer ?
#
loop_
_entity_poly.entity_id
_entity_poly.type
_entity_poly.pdbx_seq_one_letter_code
_entity_poly.pdbx_strand_id
1 'polypeptide(L)'
;MKRLKYFLLSLGVLAGVTLFLSRNEASWLERLRLFARIDWIEDRVPRISATPTSDPMTRTLVAGDDVNISADDLPQMEPAIAVNPTDPENIVAVYFGITAEGEQRCSYAYTKDGGATWQGKVAYPDLPFTTSADPVVTVSR
;
A
#
# COMPACT_ATOMS: atom_id res chain seq x y z
N MET A 1 -59.47 -3.83 9.42
CA MET A 1 -58.74 -3.76 10.72
C MET A 1 -57.46 -4.61 10.79
N LYS A 2 -57.44 -5.89 10.36
CA LYS A 2 -56.23 -6.73 10.44
C LYS A 2 -55.04 -6.21 9.61
N ARG A 3 -55.27 -5.73 8.38
CA ARG A 3 -54.22 -5.19 7.50
C ARG A 3 -53.49 -3.95 8.04
N LEU A 4 -54.20 -3.06 8.74
CA LEU A 4 -53.60 -1.87 9.39
C LEU A 4 -52.70 -2.26 10.57
N LYS A 5 -53.05 -3.31 11.32
CA LYS A 5 -52.22 -3.85 12.41
C LYS A 5 -50.91 -4.43 11.89
N TYR A 6 -50.93 -5.16 10.77
CA TYR A 6 -49.71 -5.69 10.16
C TYR A 6 -48.82 -4.60 9.57
N PHE A 7 -49.42 -3.54 9.00
CA PHE A 7 -48.67 -2.39 8.48
C PHE A 7 -47.96 -1.60 9.59
N LEU A 8 -48.62 -1.38 10.73
CA LEU A 8 -48.00 -0.74 11.90
C LEU A 8 -46.95 -1.65 12.55
N LEU A 9 -47.16 -2.97 12.54
CA LEU A 9 -46.15 -3.93 13.01
C LEU A 9 -44.90 -3.91 12.13
N SER A 10 -45.05 -3.83 10.80
CA SER A 10 -43.90 -3.74 9.88
C SER A 10 -43.13 -2.44 10.04
N LEU A 11 -43.80 -1.30 10.31
CA LEU A 11 -43.12 -0.04 10.62
C LEU A 11 -42.36 -0.11 11.95
N GLY A 12 -42.91 -0.76 12.97
CA GLY A 12 -42.23 -0.96 14.25
C GLY A 12 -41.00 -1.86 14.14
N VAL A 13 -41.07 -2.93 13.34
CA VAL A 13 -39.91 -3.80 13.06
C VAL A 13 -38.85 -3.05 12.25
N LEU A 14 -39.25 -2.30 11.22
CA LEU A 14 -38.32 -1.51 10.41
C LEU A 14 -37.62 -0.44 11.26
N ALA A 15 -38.38 0.29 12.08
CA ALA A 15 -37.85 1.29 13.02
C ALA A 15 -36.88 0.65 14.03
N GLY A 16 -37.24 -0.51 14.59
CA GLY A 16 -36.39 -1.28 15.51
C GLY A 16 -35.08 -1.74 14.87
N VAL A 17 -35.12 -2.21 13.62
CA VAL A 17 -33.93 -2.59 12.86
C VAL A 17 -33.05 -1.38 12.56
N THR A 18 -33.61 -0.24 12.12
CA THR A 18 -32.82 0.99 11.89
C THR A 18 -32.22 1.57 13.17
N LEU A 19 -32.93 1.49 14.31
CA LEU A 19 -32.41 1.95 15.60
C LEU A 19 -31.34 1.00 16.17
N PHE A 20 -31.47 -0.30 15.92
CA PHE A 20 -30.47 -1.30 16.31
C PHE A 20 -29.21 -1.20 15.44
N LEU A 21 -29.36 -0.97 14.13
CA LEU A 21 -28.25 -0.76 13.21
C LEU A 21 -27.52 0.56 13.50
N SER A 22 -28.24 1.68 13.67
CA SER A 22 -27.62 2.99 13.97
C SER A 22 -26.95 3.07 15.34
N ARG A 23 -27.49 2.39 16.37
CA ARG A 23 -26.80 2.27 17.68
C ARG A 23 -25.49 1.51 17.60
N ASN A 24 -25.32 0.65 16.60
CA ASN A 24 -24.12 -0.15 16.41
C ASN A 24 -23.15 0.42 15.38
N GLU A 25 -23.50 1.47 14.63
CA GLU A 25 -22.60 2.09 13.64
C GLU A 25 -21.30 2.57 14.27
N ALA A 26 -21.35 3.13 15.48
CA ALA A 26 -20.15 3.49 16.23
C ALA A 26 -19.26 2.27 16.52
N SER A 27 -19.84 1.12 16.87
CA SER A 27 -19.10 -0.11 17.19
C SER A 27 -18.52 -0.81 15.95
N TRP A 28 -19.20 -0.69 14.79
CA TRP A 28 -18.73 -1.25 13.53
C TRP A 28 -17.63 -0.39 12.90
N LEU A 29 -17.74 0.94 12.98
CA LEU A 29 -16.67 1.85 12.57
C LEU A 29 -15.44 1.73 13.48
N GLU A 30 -15.62 1.43 14.78
CA GLU A 30 -14.50 1.09 15.67
C GLU A 30 -13.86 -0.26 15.34
N ARG A 31 -14.64 -1.26 14.88
CA ARG A 31 -14.12 -2.55 14.39
C ARG A 31 -13.47 -2.47 13.01
N LEU A 32 -13.87 -1.49 12.19
CA LEU A 32 -13.23 -1.13 10.93
C LEU A 32 -12.01 -0.22 11.12
N ARG A 33 -11.56 0.03 12.37
CA ARG A 33 -10.16 0.39 12.66
C ARG A 33 -9.24 -0.83 12.44
N LEU A 34 -9.37 -1.43 11.26
CA LEU A 34 -8.40 -2.28 10.59
C LEU A 34 -7.27 -1.43 9.97
N PHE A 35 -7.26 -0.12 10.22
CA PHE A 35 -6.01 0.58 10.40
C PHE A 35 -5.43 0.08 11.71
N ALA A 36 -4.40 -0.76 11.61
CA ALA A 36 -3.48 -1.00 12.71
C ALA A 36 -3.35 0.30 13.51
N ARG A 37 -3.67 0.25 14.81
CA ARG A 37 -3.32 1.27 15.79
C ARG A 37 -1.97 1.85 15.38
N ILE A 38 -1.96 3.05 14.78
CA ILE A 38 -0.74 3.65 14.23
C ILE A 38 0.30 3.75 15.36
N ASP A 39 -0.19 3.99 16.58
CA ASP A 39 0.55 3.95 17.84
C ASP A 39 1.23 2.59 18.14
N TRP A 40 0.71 1.46 17.64
CA TRP A 40 1.32 0.14 17.82
C TRP A 40 2.47 -0.14 16.84
N ILE A 41 2.47 0.52 15.68
CA ILE A 41 3.54 0.43 14.68
C ILE A 41 4.67 1.43 15.01
N GLU A 42 4.33 2.63 15.48
CA GLU A 42 5.29 3.70 15.80
C GLU A 42 6.40 3.30 16.79
N ASP A 43 6.11 2.39 17.72
CA ASP A 43 7.05 1.94 18.75
C ASP A 43 7.86 0.71 18.33
N ARG A 44 7.51 0.07 17.21
CA ARG A 44 8.12 -1.17 16.70
C ARG A 44 8.88 -0.98 15.40
N VAL A 45 8.60 0.08 14.66
CA VAL A 45 9.45 0.52 13.56
C VAL A 45 10.65 1.24 14.19
N PRO A 46 11.90 0.90 13.84
CA PRO A 46 13.05 1.70 14.24
C PRO A 46 12.80 3.14 13.83
N ARG A 47 12.57 4.04 14.79
CA ARG A 47 12.56 5.47 14.50
C ARG A 47 13.95 5.79 13.97
N ILE A 48 14.05 6.17 12.70
CA ILE A 48 15.26 6.82 12.20
C ILE A 48 15.42 8.05 13.08
N SER A 49 16.43 8.03 13.94
CA SER A 49 16.73 9.17 14.80
C SER A 49 16.98 10.36 13.88
N ALA A 50 16.10 11.36 13.94
CA ALA A 50 16.33 12.63 13.25
C ALA A 50 17.48 13.42 13.87
N THR A 51 18.07 12.93 14.97
CA THR A 51 19.33 13.46 15.49
C THR A 51 20.38 13.25 14.43
N PRO A 52 20.86 14.31 13.75
CA PRO A 52 21.94 14.18 12.81
C PRO A 52 23.12 13.65 13.62
N THR A 53 23.62 12.46 13.29
CA THR A 53 24.97 12.09 13.70
C THR A 53 25.83 13.24 13.21
N SER A 54 26.48 13.93 14.15
CA SER A 54 27.02 15.28 13.99
C SER A 54 28.25 15.38 13.09
N ASP A 55 28.28 14.61 12.01
CA ASP A 55 29.09 14.94 10.85
C ASP A 55 28.16 15.65 9.84
N PRO A 56 28.15 17.00 9.79
CA PRO A 56 27.43 17.73 8.77
C PRO A 56 28.22 17.60 7.46
N MET A 57 28.23 16.39 6.89
CA MET A 57 28.20 16.28 5.44
C MET A 57 26.85 16.85 5.02
N THR A 58 26.81 18.18 4.90
CA THR A 58 25.76 18.94 4.25
C THR A 58 25.78 18.51 2.79
N ARG A 59 25.31 17.29 2.51
CA ARG A 59 25.06 16.84 1.16
C ARG A 59 23.85 17.62 0.72
N THR A 60 24.09 18.61 -0.13
CA THR A 60 23.02 19.23 -0.90
C THR A 60 22.33 18.10 -1.66
N LEU A 61 21.13 17.73 -1.24
CA LEU A 61 20.29 16.80 -1.96
C LEU A 61 19.79 17.55 -3.20
N VAL A 62 20.44 17.32 -4.33
CA VAL A 62 19.96 17.75 -5.62
C VAL A 62 19.08 16.62 -6.14
N ALA A 63 17.81 16.92 -6.42
CA ALA A 63 16.96 15.97 -7.13
C ALA A 63 17.61 15.69 -8.50
N GLY A 64 17.77 14.42 -8.83
CA GLY A 64 18.18 14.02 -10.19
C GLY A 64 17.07 14.28 -11.19
N ASP A 65 17.32 13.96 -12.45
CA ASP A 65 16.30 13.98 -13.49
C ASP A 65 15.18 12.96 -13.18
N ASP A 66 14.02 13.18 -13.78
CA ASP A 66 12.94 12.18 -13.77
C ASP A 66 13.42 10.92 -14.49
N VAL A 67 13.43 9.79 -13.78
CA VAL A 67 13.88 8.50 -14.32
C VAL A 67 12.69 7.62 -14.66
N ASN A 68 12.65 7.14 -15.91
CA ASN A 68 11.71 6.10 -16.32
C ASN A 68 12.26 4.71 -15.99
N ILE A 69 11.72 4.09 -14.95
CA ILE A 69 12.20 2.81 -14.41
C ILE A 69 11.83 1.63 -15.32
N SER A 70 10.56 1.51 -15.70
CA SER A 70 10.08 0.37 -16.50
C SER A 70 10.13 0.65 -18.01
N ALA A 71 9.91 1.89 -18.45
CA ALA A 71 9.72 2.22 -19.86
C ALA A 71 8.63 1.39 -20.57
N ASP A 72 7.68 0.86 -19.79
CA ASP A 72 6.54 0.13 -20.31
C ASP A 72 5.43 1.09 -20.74
N ASP A 73 4.75 0.78 -21.84
CA ASP A 73 3.67 1.60 -22.39
C ASP A 73 2.33 1.44 -21.63
N LEU A 74 2.26 0.45 -20.73
CA LEU A 74 1.07 0.15 -19.94
C LEU A 74 1.15 0.75 -18.53
N PRO A 75 0.00 1.04 -17.89
CA PRO A 75 -0.03 1.65 -16.57
C PRO A 75 0.75 0.85 -15.52
N GLN A 76 1.58 1.57 -14.76
CA GLN A 76 2.26 1.09 -13.56
C GLN A 76 1.81 1.96 -12.38
N MET A 77 1.39 1.33 -11.30
CA MET A 77 0.67 1.94 -10.18
C MET A 77 1.22 1.40 -8.85
N GLU A 78 0.88 2.07 -7.75
CA GLU A 78 1.21 1.65 -6.38
C GLU A 78 2.70 1.33 -6.17
N PRO A 79 3.62 2.25 -6.54
CA PRO A 79 5.04 1.96 -6.43
C PRO A 79 5.51 1.94 -4.97
N ALA A 80 6.41 1.01 -4.67
CA ALA A 80 7.24 1.03 -3.47
C ALA A 80 8.71 0.83 -3.85
N ILE A 81 9.64 1.37 -3.06
CA ILE A 81 11.08 1.33 -3.34
C ILE A 81 11.87 1.09 -2.06
N ALA A 82 12.96 0.32 -2.16
CA ALA A 82 13.90 0.09 -1.08
C ALA A 82 15.34 0.17 -1.58
N VAL A 83 16.20 0.78 -0.77
CA VAL A 83 17.65 0.90 -1.02
C VAL A 83 18.38 -0.07 -0.09
N ASN A 84 19.30 -0.86 -0.64
CA ASN A 84 20.14 -1.73 0.17
C ASN A 84 21.09 -0.87 1.05
N PRO A 85 21.05 -0.98 2.39
CA PRO A 85 21.83 -0.13 3.28
C PRO A 85 23.33 -0.46 3.31
N THR A 86 23.75 -1.65 2.83
CA THR A 86 25.16 -2.02 2.73
C THR A 86 25.74 -1.80 1.34
N ASP A 87 24.88 -1.59 0.35
CA ASP A 87 25.23 -1.29 -1.04
C ASP A 87 24.20 -0.32 -1.64
N PRO A 88 24.36 1.01 -1.45
CA PRO A 88 23.38 1.99 -1.91
C PRO A 88 23.22 2.08 -3.43
N GLU A 89 24.12 1.47 -4.21
CA GLU A 89 23.96 1.36 -5.67
C GLU A 89 22.93 0.28 -6.04
N ASN A 90 22.63 -0.64 -5.11
CA ASN A 90 21.60 -1.66 -5.27
C ASN A 90 20.25 -1.21 -4.71
N ILE A 91 19.31 -0.91 -5.62
CA ILE A 91 17.96 -0.42 -5.31
C ILE A 91 16.94 -1.32 -5.99
N VAL A 92 15.82 -1.59 -5.32
CA VAL A 92 14.70 -2.36 -5.85
C VAL A 92 13.43 -1.51 -5.79
N ALA A 93 12.74 -1.39 -6.92
CA ALA A 93 11.41 -0.82 -7.03
C ALA A 93 10.41 -1.96 -7.33
N VAL A 94 9.23 -1.89 -6.74
CA VAL A 94 8.11 -2.81 -6.98
C VAL A 94 6.87 -1.99 -7.32
N TYR A 95 5.99 -2.55 -8.15
CA TYR A 95 4.82 -1.84 -8.65
C TYR A 95 3.73 -2.82 -9.11
N PHE A 96 2.48 -2.37 -9.06
CA PHE A 96 1.34 -3.05 -9.67
C PHE A 96 1.21 -2.61 -11.12
N GLY A 97 1.04 -3.55 -12.05
CA GLY A 97 1.04 -3.27 -13.47
C GLY A 97 0.05 -4.08 -14.28
N ILE A 98 -0.23 -3.58 -15.49
CA ILE A 98 -0.92 -4.35 -16.53
C ILE A 98 0.14 -4.92 -17.48
N THR A 99 0.13 -6.25 -17.70
CA THR A 99 1.01 -6.91 -18.67
C THR A 99 0.50 -6.71 -20.09
N ALA A 100 1.33 -7.02 -21.10
CA ALA A 100 0.92 -6.98 -22.51
C ALA A 100 -0.29 -7.87 -22.81
N GLU A 101 -0.46 -8.95 -22.05
CA GLU A 101 -1.57 -9.89 -22.13
C GLU A 101 -2.83 -9.39 -21.40
N GLY A 102 -2.79 -8.21 -20.78
CA GLY A 102 -3.90 -7.60 -20.05
C GLY A 102 -4.05 -8.11 -18.62
N GLU A 103 -3.05 -8.81 -18.08
CA GLU A 103 -3.10 -9.36 -16.73
C GLU A 103 -2.65 -8.33 -15.70
N GLN A 104 -3.19 -8.43 -14.50
CA GLN A 104 -2.91 -7.54 -13.38
C GLN A 104 -1.93 -8.21 -12.42
N ARG A 105 -0.68 -7.71 -12.36
CA ARG A 105 0.40 -8.37 -11.61
C ARG A 105 1.30 -7.38 -10.90
N CYS A 106 1.78 -7.77 -9.71
CA CYS A 106 2.94 -7.11 -9.12
C CYS A 106 4.20 -7.50 -9.89
N SER A 107 5.03 -6.50 -10.15
CA SER A 107 6.31 -6.61 -10.84
C SER A 107 7.38 -5.91 -10.04
N TYR A 108 8.64 -6.13 -10.42
CA TYR A 108 9.77 -5.43 -9.85
C TYR A 108 10.70 -4.90 -10.93
N ALA A 109 11.54 -3.96 -10.55
CA ALA A 109 12.70 -3.53 -11.31
C ALA A 109 13.83 -3.24 -10.31
N TYR A 110 15.09 -3.39 -10.74
CA TYR A 110 16.23 -3.13 -9.87
C TYR A 110 17.37 -2.46 -10.63
N THR A 111 18.22 -1.77 -9.87
CA THR A 111 19.47 -1.16 -10.33
C THR A 111 20.62 -1.67 -9.48
N LYS A 112 21.83 -1.60 -10.04
CA LYS A 112 23.12 -1.82 -9.36
C LYS A 112 24.11 -0.67 -9.61
N ASP A 113 23.59 0.47 -10.08
CA ASP A 113 24.36 1.66 -10.42
C ASP A 113 23.69 2.95 -9.89
N GLY A 114 22.95 2.82 -8.80
CA GLY A 114 22.31 3.96 -8.13
C GLY A 114 21.15 4.58 -8.91
N GLY A 115 20.58 3.86 -9.88
CA GLY A 115 19.42 4.28 -10.65
C GLY A 115 19.73 4.84 -12.03
N ALA A 116 20.99 4.77 -12.49
CA ALA A 116 21.37 5.16 -13.84
C ALA A 116 20.83 4.18 -14.90
N THR A 117 20.78 2.89 -14.58
CA THR A 117 20.13 1.85 -15.41
C THR A 117 19.28 0.90 -14.58
N TRP A 118 18.19 0.40 -15.18
CA TRP A 118 17.20 -0.46 -14.53
C TRP A 118 16.99 -1.77 -15.28
N GLN A 119 16.87 -2.86 -14.53
CA GLN A 119 16.73 -4.24 -15.00
C GLN A 119 15.54 -4.93 -14.34
N GLY A 120 15.18 -6.14 -14.80
CA GLY A 120 14.32 -7.05 -14.04
C GLY A 120 12.83 -6.76 -14.05
N LYS A 121 12.32 -6.04 -15.06
CA LYS A 121 10.91 -5.65 -15.33
C LYS A 121 9.96 -6.86 -15.51
N VAL A 122 9.92 -7.74 -14.52
CA VAL A 122 9.31 -9.06 -14.63
C VAL A 122 8.22 -9.16 -13.58
N ALA A 123 7.04 -9.65 -13.99
CA ALA A 123 6.00 -10.03 -13.06
C ALA A 123 6.48 -11.18 -12.17
N TYR A 124 6.16 -11.16 -10.87
CA TYR A 124 6.51 -12.28 -10.01
C TYR A 124 5.83 -13.56 -10.51
N PRO A 125 6.60 -14.61 -10.89
CA PRO A 125 6.06 -15.77 -11.60
C PRO A 125 5.09 -16.59 -10.75
N ASP A 126 5.20 -16.49 -9.43
CA ASP A 126 4.44 -17.30 -8.48
C ASP A 126 3.21 -16.59 -7.90
N LEU A 127 2.93 -15.34 -8.30
CA LEU A 127 1.76 -14.60 -7.82
C LEU A 127 0.54 -14.86 -8.70
N PRO A 128 -0.66 -15.10 -8.10
CA PRO A 128 -1.88 -15.32 -8.86
C PRO A 128 -2.25 -14.08 -9.70
N PHE A 129 -2.68 -14.34 -10.94
CA PHE A 129 -2.83 -13.35 -12.03
C PHE A 129 -3.94 -12.29 -11.86
N THR A 130 -4.73 -12.34 -10.80
CA THR A 130 -5.96 -11.53 -10.67
C THR A 130 -6.18 -10.89 -9.31
N THR A 131 -5.27 -11.06 -8.35
CA THR A 131 -5.43 -10.51 -7.00
C THR A 131 -4.15 -9.94 -6.40
N SER A 132 -3.11 -9.72 -7.22
CA SER A 132 -1.83 -9.19 -6.74
C SER A 132 -1.75 -7.70 -7.02
N ALA A 133 -1.98 -6.89 -6.00
CA ALA A 133 -1.83 -5.43 -6.00
C ALA A 133 -1.12 -4.99 -4.70
N ASP A 134 -0.88 -3.68 -4.53
CA ASP A 134 -0.27 -3.07 -3.35
C ASP A 134 1.07 -3.71 -2.92
N PRO A 135 2.07 -3.80 -3.82
CA PRO A 135 3.33 -4.44 -3.46
C PRO A 135 4.08 -3.65 -2.40
N VAL A 136 4.66 -4.38 -1.44
CA VAL A 136 5.55 -3.84 -0.42
C VAL A 136 6.92 -4.49 -0.58
N VAL A 137 7.98 -3.68 -0.54
CA VAL A 137 9.37 -4.15 -0.54
C VAL A 137 10.03 -3.77 0.79
N THR A 138 10.80 -4.70 1.35
CA THR A 138 11.59 -4.49 2.57
C THR A 138 12.99 -5.04 2.39
N VAL A 139 13.93 -4.54 3.18
CA VAL A 139 15.31 -5.04 3.21
C VAL A 139 15.51 -5.91 4.44
N SER A 140 15.96 -7.15 4.24
CA SER A 140 16.42 -8.01 5.33
C SER A 140 17.93 -7.88 5.54
N ARG A 141 18.36 -7.94 6.79
CA ARG A 141 19.77 -8.01 7.19
C ARG A 141 20.28 -9.45 7.19
#